data_AF-X1IIV0-F1
#
_entry.id   AF-X1IIV0-F1
#
_cell.length_a   1.000
_cell.length_b   1.000
_cell.length_c   1.000
_cell.angle_alpha   90.00
_cell.angle_beta   90.00
_cell.angle_gamma   90.00
#
_symmetry.space_group_name_H-M   'P 1'
#
loop_
_entity.id
_entity.type
_entity.pdbx_description
1 polymer ?
#
loop_
_entity_poly.entity_id
_entity_poly.type
_entity_poly.pdbx_seq_one_letter_code
_entity_poly.pdbx_strand_id
1 'polypeptide(L)'
;HDKEFRKYRQTPIIMFSAMDEVQDKIEGLELGVDDYITKPFNFSEVLARIRAVLRNRELSRQVSRRERRIAVIESLNKSLIFFTQHIKRPISELIASAEKLEPSKVDQVDDFIDLVKKEGDEILATLKGLQDEIEELQRKGNKLKKGDLSLEDLEKKLQKRLNNWKKRQEKSEEASV
;
A
#
# COMPACT_ATOMS: atom_id res chain seq x y z
N HIS A 1 17.05 8.29 -18.76
CA HIS A 1 16.46 9.05 -17.63
C HIS A 1 17.22 8.73 -16.35
N ASP A 2 17.80 9.76 -15.74
CA ASP A 2 18.79 9.63 -14.66
C ASP A 2 18.26 8.92 -13.41
N LYS A 3 19.02 7.94 -12.91
CA LYS A 3 18.67 7.19 -11.69
C LYS A 3 18.63 8.08 -10.45
N GLU A 4 19.35 9.20 -10.46
CA GLU A 4 19.48 10.14 -9.35
C GLU A 4 18.15 10.87 -9.05
N PHE A 5 17.39 11.23 -10.09
CA PHE A 5 16.11 11.94 -9.94
C PHE A 5 14.98 11.08 -9.37
N ARG A 6 15.09 9.74 -9.40
CA ARG A 6 14.07 8.85 -8.80
C ARG A 6 13.91 9.08 -7.30
N LYS A 7 14.97 9.53 -6.62
CA LYS A 7 14.97 9.80 -5.17
C LYS A 7 14.09 11.01 -4.80
N TYR A 8 13.94 11.97 -5.71
CA TYR A 8 13.23 13.23 -5.46
C TYR A 8 11.80 13.24 -6.00
N ARG A 9 11.39 12.18 -6.71
CA ARG A 9 10.06 12.06 -7.33
C ARG A 9 8.90 12.18 -6.32
N GLN A 10 9.14 11.90 -5.04
CA GLN A 10 8.15 12.02 -3.97
C GLN A 10 8.37 13.24 -3.06
N THR A 11 9.29 14.14 -3.41
CA THR A 11 9.51 15.39 -2.66
C THR A 11 8.50 16.44 -3.12
N PRO A 12 7.78 17.12 -2.22
CA PRO A 12 6.93 18.24 -2.60
C PRO A 12 7.73 19.44 -3.09
N ILE A 13 7.24 20.12 -4.11
CA ILE A 13 7.86 21.30 -4.71
C ILE A 13 6.99 22.51 -4.41
N ILE A 14 7.57 23.52 -3.78
CA ILE A 14 6.92 24.82 -3.54
C ILE A 14 7.73 25.86 -4.31
N MET A 15 7.10 26.55 -5.24
CA MET A 15 7.74 27.58 -6.03
C MET A 15 7.67 28.93 -5.32
N PHE A 16 8.75 29.71 -5.41
CA PHE A 16 8.81 31.08 -4.92
C PHE A 16 9.14 32.03 -6.06
N SER A 17 8.31 33.05 -6.29
CA SER A 17 8.50 33.97 -7.41
C SER A 17 8.15 35.41 -7.05
N ALA A 18 8.68 36.38 -7.79
CA ALA A 18 8.22 37.77 -7.75
C ALA A 18 7.04 38.02 -8.72
N MET A 19 6.76 37.08 -9.61
CA MET A 19 5.62 37.09 -10.52
C MET A 19 4.34 36.83 -9.73
N ASP A 20 3.48 37.83 -9.62
CA ASP A 20 2.29 37.84 -8.78
C ASP A 20 0.96 37.82 -9.54
N GLU A 21 1.02 37.87 -10.87
CA GLU A 21 -0.16 37.73 -11.72
C GLU A 21 -0.83 36.37 -11.51
N VAL A 22 -2.16 36.36 -11.68
CA VAL A 22 -2.96 35.13 -11.54
C VAL A 22 -2.54 34.11 -12.60
N GLN A 23 -2.19 34.57 -13.80
CA GLN A 23 -1.78 33.71 -14.90
C GLN A 23 -0.48 32.94 -14.57
N ASP A 24 0.52 33.61 -14.00
CA ASP A 24 1.80 33.01 -13.60
C ASP A 24 1.62 31.91 -12.53
N LYS A 25 0.68 32.12 -11.60
CA LYS A 25 0.33 31.13 -10.57
C LYS A 25 -0.34 29.90 -11.17
N ILE A 26 -1.26 30.10 -12.12
CA ILE A 26 -1.95 29.00 -12.80
C ILE A 26 -0.94 28.17 -13.57
N GLU A 27 -0.10 28.82 -14.39
CA GLU A 27 0.94 28.14 -15.16
C GLU A 27 1.91 27.38 -14.24
N GLY A 28 2.36 28.01 -13.15
CA GLY A 28 3.21 27.37 -12.14
C GLY A 28 2.59 26.09 -11.55
N LEU A 29 1.30 26.11 -11.24
CA LEU A 29 0.56 24.94 -10.73
C LEU A 29 0.37 23.86 -11.80
N GLU A 30 0.09 24.23 -13.04
CA GLU A 30 -0.03 23.30 -14.18
C GLU A 30 1.28 22.58 -14.51
N LEU A 31 2.42 23.23 -14.24
CA LEU A 31 3.76 22.61 -14.33
C LEU A 31 4.00 21.54 -13.25
N GLY A 32 3.07 21.36 -12.32
CA GLY A 32 3.07 20.26 -11.35
C GLY A 32 3.73 20.57 -10.01
N VAL A 33 3.86 21.85 -9.64
CA VAL A 33 4.27 22.24 -8.28
C VAL A 33 3.13 22.02 -7.29
N ASP A 34 3.45 21.71 -6.03
CA ASP A 34 2.46 21.50 -4.99
C ASP A 34 1.92 22.82 -4.40
N ASP A 35 2.68 23.91 -4.48
CA ASP A 35 2.26 25.26 -4.08
C ASP A 35 3.13 26.35 -4.74
N TYR A 36 2.62 27.59 -4.76
CA TYR A 36 3.28 28.76 -5.33
C TYR A 36 3.17 29.95 -4.38
N ILE A 37 4.29 30.56 -4.05
CA ILE A 37 4.39 31.67 -3.08
C ILE A 37 5.01 32.90 -3.76
N THR A 38 4.26 34.00 -3.77
CA THR A 38 4.74 35.29 -4.28
C THR A 38 5.60 36.02 -3.26
N LYS A 39 6.63 36.72 -3.72
CA LYS A 39 7.45 37.63 -2.92
C LYS A 39 6.88 39.05 -2.99
N PRO A 40 6.96 39.84 -1.90
CA PRO A 40 7.48 39.48 -0.58
C PRO A 40 6.49 38.61 0.22
N PHE A 41 7.02 37.71 1.06
CA PHE A 41 6.20 36.81 1.89
C PHE A 41 6.54 36.95 3.38
N ASN A 42 5.55 36.63 4.23
CA ASN A 42 5.79 36.46 5.66
C ASN A 42 6.27 35.03 5.95
N PHE A 43 7.28 34.87 6.82
CA PHE A 43 7.76 33.55 7.21
C PHE A 43 6.67 32.65 7.80
N SER A 44 5.72 33.22 8.53
CA SER A 44 4.57 32.49 9.09
C SER A 44 3.65 31.93 8.00
N GLU A 45 3.47 32.67 6.90
CA GLU A 45 2.70 32.21 5.74
C GLU A 45 3.40 31.03 5.06
N VAL A 46 4.70 31.16 4.82
CA VAL A 46 5.52 30.08 4.23
C VAL A 46 5.44 28.82 5.07
N LEU A 47 5.56 28.94 6.39
CA LEU A 47 5.48 27.81 7.30
C LEU A 47 4.09 27.15 7.28
N ALA A 48 3.01 27.94 7.24
CA ALA A 48 1.65 27.44 7.14
C ALA A 48 1.43 26.66 5.83
N ARG A 49 1.94 27.19 4.71
CA ARG A 49 1.88 26.54 3.38
C ARG A 49 2.68 25.25 3.31
N ILE A 50 3.90 25.24 3.82
CA ILE A 50 4.72 24.02 3.95
C ILE A 50 3.95 22.94 4.73
N ARG A 51 3.35 23.30 5.87
CA ARG A 51 2.54 22.36 6.67
C ARG A 51 1.33 21.85 5.90
N ALA A 52 0.65 22.71 5.16
CA ALA A 52 -0.50 22.33 4.34
C ALA A 52 -0.12 21.31 3.25
N VAL A 53 0.96 21.56 2.50
CA VAL A 53 1.48 20.66 1.47
C VAL A 53 1.88 19.31 2.06
N LEU A 54 2.62 19.30 3.17
CA LEU A 54 3.02 18.06 3.85
C LEU A 54 1.82 17.26 4.36
N ARG A 55 0.82 17.93 4.94
CA ARG A 55 -0.41 17.30 5.41
C ARG A 55 -1.20 16.68 4.26
N ASN A 56 -1.35 17.38 3.14
CA ASN A 56 -2.07 16.87 1.96
C ASN A 56 -1.38 15.63 1.39
N ARG A 57 -0.04 15.67 1.26
CA ARG A 57 0.76 14.51 0.82
C ARG A 57 0.56 13.29 1.71
N GLU A 58 0.47 13.48 3.01
CA GLU A 58 0.21 12.38 3.94
C GLU A 58 -1.20 11.83 3.81
N LEU A 59 -2.22 12.69 3.71
CA LEU A 59 -3.59 12.24 3.47
C LEU A 59 -3.67 11.40 2.20
N SER A 60 -3.05 11.85 1.09
CA SER A 60 -2.95 11.06 -0.14
C SER A 60 -2.21 9.73 0.08
N ARG A 61 -1.09 9.71 0.82
CA ARG A 61 -0.39 8.46 1.18
C ARG A 61 -1.27 7.53 1.99
N GLN A 62 -2.04 8.04 2.95
CA GLN A 62 -2.94 7.25 3.77
C GLN A 62 -4.06 6.64 2.94
N VAL A 63 -4.65 7.41 2.02
CA VAL A 63 -5.65 6.90 1.07
C VAL A 63 -5.05 5.79 0.21
N SER A 64 -3.92 6.02 -0.45
CA SER A 64 -3.27 4.99 -1.28
C SER A 64 -2.77 3.77 -0.48
N ARG A 65 -2.51 3.91 0.82
CA ARG A 65 -2.22 2.78 1.72
C ARG A 65 -3.50 2.00 2.04
N ARG A 66 -4.61 2.68 2.32
CA ARG A 66 -5.92 2.05 2.55
C ARG A 66 -6.40 1.30 1.31
N GLU A 67 -6.32 1.91 0.13
CA GLU A 67 -6.64 1.26 -1.14
C GLU A 67 -5.83 -0.02 -1.36
N ARG A 68 -4.52 0.02 -1.10
CA ARG A 68 -3.67 -1.17 -1.18
C ARG A 68 -4.08 -2.26 -0.19
N ARG A 69 -4.49 -1.90 1.03
CA ARG A 69 -5.00 -2.87 2.02
C ARG A 69 -6.33 -3.48 1.57
N ILE A 70 -7.22 -2.66 1.01
CA ILE A 70 -8.51 -3.13 0.45
C ILE A 70 -8.27 -4.12 -0.69
N ALA A 71 -7.39 -3.79 -1.65
CA ALA A 71 -7.06 -4.68 -2.76
C ALA A 71 -6.51 -6.04 -2.29
N VAL A 72 -5.71 -6.07 -1.22
CA VAL A 72 -5.23 -7.32 -0.60
C VAL A 72 -6.39 -8.12 -0.01
N ILE A 73 -7.33 -7.47 0.67
CA ILE A 73 -8.53 -8.12 1.25
C ILE A 73 -9.44 -8.66 0.15
N GLU A 74 -9.66 -7.90 -0.93
CA GLU A 74 -10.48 -8.35 -2.06
C GLU A 74 -9.87 -9.56 -2.76
N SER A 75 -8.54 -9.54 -2.96
CA SER A 75 -7.79 -10.70 -3.49
C SER A 75 -7.98 -11.92 -2.59
N LEU A 76 -7.81 -11.75 -1.29
CA LEU A 76 -8.03 -12.78 -0.28
C LEU A 76 -9.44 -13.39 -0.36
N ASN A 77 -10.47 -12.55 -0.40
CA ASN A 77 -11.85 -12.99 -0.44
C ASN A 77 -12.14 -13.81 -1.72
N LYS A 78 -11.64 -13.35 -2.87
CA LYS A 78 -11.76 -14.09 -4.14
C LYS A 78 -11.09 -15.45 -4.05
N SER A 79 -9.87 -15.51 -3.54
CA SER A 79 -9.12 -16.76 -3.36
C SER A 79 -9.87 -17.73 -2.42
N LEU A 80 -10.37 -17.24 -1.28
CA LEU A 80 -11.13 -18.07 -0.33
C LEU A 80 -12.40 -18.67 -0.96
N ILE A 81 -13.15 -17.88 -1.72
CA ILE A 81 -14.33 -18.36 -2.43
C ILE A 81 -13.93 -19.46 -3.43
N PHE A 82 -12.87 -19.24 -4.21
CA PHE A 82 -12.35 -20.21 -5.16
C PHE A 82 -11.98 -21.53 -4.48
N PHE A 83 -11.13 -21.49 -3.45
CA PHE A 83 -10.69 -22.70 -2.75
C PHE A 83 -11.84 -23.43 -2.06
N THR A 84 -12.78 -22.69 -1.45
CA THR A 84 -13.95 -23.30 -0.82
C THR A 84 -14.81 -24.06 -1.84
N GLN A 85 -15.02 -23.50 -3.03
CA GLN A 85 -15.77 -24.17 -4.10
C GLN A 85 -15.05 -25.43 -4.60
N HIS A 86 -13.74 -25.35 -4.80
CA HIS A 86 -12.92 -26.45 -5.31
C HIS A 86 -12.66 -27.55 -4.29
N ILE A 87 -12.82 -27.30 -3.00
CA ILE A 87 -12.83 -28.34 -1.97
C ILE A 87 -14.23 -28.94 -1.82
N LYS A 88 -15.27 -28.10 -1.81
CA LYS A 88 -16.66 -28.55 -1.59
C LYS A 88 -17.15 -29.51 -2.66
N ARG A 89 -16.83 -29.25 -3.93
CA ARG A 89 -17.30 -30.04 -5.07
C ARG A 89 -16.79 -31.51 -5.00
N PRO A 90 -15.48 -31.78 -4.94
CA PRO A 90 -14.93 -33.12 -4.75
C PRO A 90 -15.54 -33.87 -3.57
N ILE A 91 -15.63 -33.23 -2.39
CA ILE A 91 -16.21 -33.85 -1.19
C ILE A 91 -17.68 -34.24 -1.42
N SER A 92 -18.45 -33.38 -2.08
CA SER A 92 -19.86 -33.64 -2.37
C SER A 92 -20.02 -34.80 -3.38
N GLU A 93 -19.14 -34.87 -4.38
CA GLU A 93 -19.10 -35.95 -5.37
C GLU A 93 -18.74 -37.29 -4.71
N LEU A 94 -17.74 -37.31 -3.82
CA LEU A 94 -17.35 -38.50 -3.06
C LEU A 94 -18.47 -39.00 -2.15
N ILE A 95 -19.14 -38.11 -1.42
CA ILE A 95 -20.28 -38.48 -0.56
C ILE A 95 -21.41 -39.07 -1.42
N ALA A 96 -21.78 -38.40 -2.51
CA ALA A 96 -22.85 -38.86 -3.39
C ALA A 96 -22.54 -40.20 -4.08
N SER A 97 -21.27 -40.47 -4.40
CA SER A 97 -20.84 -41.76 -4.95
C SER A 97 -20.86 -42.85 -3.88
N ALA A 98 -20.44 -42.55 -2.65
CA ALA A 98 -20.45 -43.49 -1.54
C ALA A 98 -21.87 -43.92 -1.15
N GLU A 99 -22.85 -42.99 -1.18
CA GLU A 99 -24.26 -43.29 -0.90
C GLU A 99 -24.90 -44.27 -1.89
N LYS A 100 -24.39 -44.32 -3.13
CA LYS A 100 -24.91 -45.17 -4.21
C LYS A 100 -24.15 -46.49 -4.37
N LEU A 101 -23.10 -46.70 -3.57
CA LEU A 101 -22.19 -47.82 -3.72
C LEU A 101 -22.83 -49.13 -3.22
N GLU A 102 -22.85 -50.16 -4.06
CA GLU A 102 -23.20 -51.52 -3.65
C GLU A 102 -21.91 -52.34 -3.41
N PRO A 103 -21.56 -52.69 -2.16
CA PRO A 103 -20.29 -53.36 -1.85
C PRO A 103 -20.10 -54.74 -2.49
N SER A 104 -21.19 -55.37 -2.95
CA SER A 104 -21.17 -56.65 -3.66
C SER A 104 -20.76 -56.54 -5.13
N LYS A 105 -20.78 -55.33 -5.71
CA LYS A 105 -20.41 -55.07 -7.11
C LYS A 105 -18.96 -54.56 -7.18
N VAL A 106 -18.02 -55.45 -7.47
CA VAL A 106 -16.57 -55.16 -7.51
C VAL A 106 -16.25 -53.97 -8.41
N ASP A 107 -16.84 -53.91 -9.62
CA ASP A 107 -16.59 -52.81 -10.57
C ASP A 107 -16.94 -51.43 -9.97
N GLN A 108 -18.02 -51.33 -9.18
CA GLN A 108 -18.41 -50.07 -8.54
C GLN A 108 -17.45 -49.66 -7.42
N VAL A 109 -16.88 -50.65 -6.73
CA VAL A 109 -15.88 -50.40 -5.67
C VAL A 109 -14.58 -49.91 -6.29
N ASP A 110 -14.14 -50.50 -7.40
CA ASP A 110 -12.96 -50.07 -8.13
C ASP A 110 -13.13 -48.64 -8.68
N ASP A 111 -14.28 -48.36 -9.32
CA ASP A 111 -14.63 -47.01 -9.81
C ASP A 111 -14.62 -45.97 -8.67
N PHE A 112 -15.17 -46.33 -7.50
CA PHE A 112 -15.17 -45.44 -6.34
C PHE A 112 -13.76 -45.20 -5.79
N ILE A 113 -12.92 -46.23 -5.74
CA ILE A 113 -11.52 -46.11 -5.31
C ILE A 113 -10.76 -45.14 -6.22
N ASP A 114 -10.96 -45.24 -7.54
CA ASP A 114 -10.30 -44.36 -8.49
C ASP A 114 -10.83 -42.92 -8.42
N LEU A 115 -12.13 -42.75 -8.17
CA LEU A 115 -12.71 -41.45 -7.86
C LEU A 115 -12.09 -40.84 -6.59
N VAL A 116 -11.97 -41.62 -5.50
CA VAL A 116 -11.34 -41.17 -4.25
C VAL A 116 -9.92 -40.69 -4.47
N LYS A 117 -9.11 -41.42 -5.25
CA LYS A 117 -7.74 -41.00 -5.58
C LYS A 117 -7.74 -39.69 -6.36
N LYS A 118 -8.53 -39.61 -7.42
CA LYS A 118 -8.61 -38.42 -8.30
C LYS A 118 -9.06 -37.18 -7.54
N GLU A 119 -10.18 -37.28 -6.82
CA GLU A 119 -10.75 -36.16 -6.06
C GLU A 119 -9.86 -35.80 -4.86
N GLY A 120 -9.21 -36.78 -4.23
CA GLY A 120 -8.20 -36.57 -3.20
C GLY A 120 -6.99 -35.76 -3.68
N ASP A 121 -6.46 -36.10 -4.85
CA ASP A 121 -5.37 -35.35 -5.48
C ASP A 121 -5.78 -33.90 -5.81
N GLU A 122 -7.01 -33.68 -6.31
CA GLU A 122 -7.55 -32.35 -6.58
C GLU A 122 -7.68 -31.50 -5.30
N ILE A 123 -8.21 -32.08 -4.22
CA ILE A 123 -8.32 -31.41 -2.91
C ILE A 123 -6.92 -31.05 -2.37
N LEU A 124 -5.96 -31.97 -2.42
CA LEU A 124 -4.61 -31.73 -1.92
C LEU A 124 -3.89 -30.63 -2.71
N ALA A 125 -4.03 -30.63 -4.04
CA ALA A 125 -3.50 -29.55 -4.88
C ALA A 125 -4.14 -28.20 -4.54
N THR A 126 -5.45 -28.18 -4.31
CA THR A 126 -6.21 -26.98 -3.93
C THR A 126 -5.75 -26.44 -2.57
N LEU A 127 -5.55 -27.31 -1.57
CA LEU A 127 -5.04 -26.93 -0.25
C LEU A 127 -3.60 -26.41 -0.30
N LYS A 128 -2.75 -27.01 -1.13
CA LYS A 128 -1.38 -26.52 -1.35
C LYS A 128 -1.39 -25.11 -1.95
N GLY A 129 -2.22 -24.88 -2.97
CA GLY A 129 -2.37 -23.55 -3.57
C GLY A 129 -2.86 -22.50 -2.57
N LEU A 130 -3.77 -22.87 -1.66
CA LEU A 130 -4.22 -21.98 -0.58
C LEU A 130 -3.07 -21.62 0.37
N GLN A 131 -2.22 -22.59 0.73
CA GLN A 131 -1.07 -22.34 1.60
C GLN A 131 -0.08 -21.36 0.96
N ASP A 132 0.25 -21.56 -0.31
CA ASP A 132 1.15 -20.67 -1.07
C ASP A 132 0.60 -19.22 -1.11
N GLU A 133 -0.70 -19.07 -1.36
CA GLU A 133 -1.38 -17.76 -1.39
C GLU A 133 -1.32 -17.08 0.00
N ILE A 134 -1.57 -17.81 1.08
CA ILE A 134 -1.49 -17.29 2.46
C ILE A 134 -0.07 -16.75 2.75
N GLU A 135 0.97 -17.50 2.37
CA GLU A 135 2.36 -17.06 2.54
C GLU A 135 2.66 -15.77 1.76
N GLU A 136 2.21 -15.68 0.51
CA GLU A 136 2.38 -14.48 -0.30
C GLU A 136 1.72 -13.25 0.35
N LEU A 137 0.50 -13.43 0.85
CA LEU A 137 -0.27 -12.37 1.50
C LEU A 137 0.34 -11.92 2.82
N GLN A 138 0.86 -12.83 3.64
CA GLN A 138 1.61 -12.49 4.84
C GLN A 138 2.85 -11.65 4.50
N ARG A 139 3.58 -12.00 3.42
CA ARG A 139 4.72 -11.21 2.94
C ARG A 139 4.30 -9.81 2.47
N LYS A 140 3.20 -9.70 1.71
CA LYS A 140 2.63 -8.40 1.28
C LYS A 140 2.21 -7.55 2.48
N GLY A 141 1.52 -8.14 3.46
CA GLY A 141 1.10 -7.48 4.70
C GLY A 141 2.28 -6.93 5.51
N ASN A 142 3.37 -7.70 5.64
CA ASN A 142 4.58 -7.25 6.33
C ASN A 142 5.30 -6.10 5.62
N LYS A 143 5.31 -6.08 4.28
CA LYS A 143 5.86 -4.94 3.51
C LYS A 143 5.03 -3.67 3.70
N LEU A 144 3.70 -3.79 3.74
CA LEU A 144 2.81 -2.66 3.99
C LEU A 144 3.07 -2.05 5.38
N LYS A 145 3.22 -2.87 6.43
CA LYS A 145 3.56 -2.40 7.79
C LYS A 145 4.89 -1.66 7.85
N LYS A 146 5.94 -2.12 7.14
CA LYS A 146 7.25 -1.42 7.11
C LYS A 146 7.20 -0.07 6.39
N GLY A 147 6.31 0.08 5.40
CA GLY A 147 6.08 1.34 4.70
C GLY A 147 5.37 2.40 5.53
N ASP A 148 4.84 2.06 6.71
CA ASP A 148 4.00 2.90 7.58
C ASP A 148 4.77 3.76 8.60
N LEU A 149 6.12 3.82 8.59
CA LEU A 149 6.88 4.86 9.31
C LEU A 149 6.21 6.23 9.08
N SER A 150 5.79 6.87 10.16
CA SER A 150 4.61 7.74 10.17
C SER A 150 4.96 9.21 9.90
N LEU A 151 3.94 10.03 9.60
CA LEU A 151 4.08 11.49 9.56
C LEU A 151 4.67 12.05 10.85
N GLU A 152 4.38 11.46 12.01
CA GLU A 152 4.99 11.88 13.27
C GLU A 152 6.51 11.76 13.22
N ASP A 153 7.07 10.74 12.56
CA ASP A 153 8.52 10.58 12.43
C ASP A 153 9.13 11.64 11.50
N LEU A 154 8.41 12.02 10.45
CA LEU A 154 8.81 13.09 9.54
C LEU A 154 8.67 14.46 10.18
N GLU A 155 7.59 14.71 10.92
CA GLU A 155 7.35 15.94 11.67
C GLU A 155 8.35 16.11 12.81
N LYS A 156 8.62 15.05 13.59
CA LYS A 156 9.70 15.02 14.60
C LYS A 156 11.05 15.36 13.96
N LYS A 157 11.36 14.81 12.77
CA LYS A 157 12.60 15.14 12.03
C LYS A 157 12.63 16.60 11.57
N LEU A 158 11.52 17.14 11.09
CA LEU A 158 11.39 18.52 10.62
C LEU A 158 11.53 19.51 11.79
N GLN A 159 10.78 19.29 12.88
CA GLN A 159 10.84 20.10 14.10
C GLN A 159 12.25 20.09 14.71
N LYS A 160 12.90 18.92 14.75
CA LYS A 160 14.30 18.80 15.20
C LYS A 160 15.24 19.66 14.35
N ARG A 161 15.07 19.67 13.02
CA ARG A 161 15.88 20.51 12.12
C ARG A 161 15.60 22.01 12.29
N LEU A 162 14.34 22.40 12.45
CA LEU A 162 13.94 23.80 12.67
C LEU A 162 14.50 24.34 13.99
N ASN A 163 14.41 23.57 15.07
CA ASN A 163 14.96 23.96 16.37
C ASN A 163 16.49 24.09 16.32
N ASN A 164 17.16 23.22 15.58
CA ASN A 164 18.61 23.31 15.38
C ASN A 164 19.01 24.54 14.54
N TRP A 165 18.15 24.97 13.61
CA TRP A 165 18.40 26.16 12.80
C TRP A 165 18.22 27.46 13.61
N LYS A 166 17.15 27.57 14.41
CA LYS A 166 16.95 28.70 15.34
C LYS A 166 18.12 28.89 16.29
N LYS A 167 18.57 27.80 16.93
CA LYS A 167 19.74 27.80 17.83
C LYS A 167 21.05 28.23 17.14
N ARG A 168 21.17 28.08 15.81
CA ARG A 168 22.35 28.51 15.05
C ARG A 168 22.30 30.00 14.72
N GLN A 169 21.11 30.58 14.53
CA GLN A 169 20.98 32.03 14.34
C GLN A 169 21.25 32.79 15.64
N GLU A 170 20.70 32.32 16.76
CA GLU A 170 20.94 32.91 18.09
C GLU A 170 22.44 32.92 18.45
N LYS A 171 23.15 31.82 18.16
CA LYS A 171 24.61 31.75 18.37
C LYS A 171 25.45 32.61 17.42
N SER A 172 24.96 32.92 16.22
CA SER A 172 25.70 33.82 15.31
C SER A 172 25.51 35.29 15.65
N GLU A 173 24.36 35.64 16.24
CA GLU A 173 24.09 36.99 16.75
C GLU A 173 24.88 37.26 18.04
N GLU A 174 25.02 36.28 18.94
CA GLU A 174 25.84 36.38 20.16
C GLU A 174 27.35 36.43 19.89
N ALA A 175 27.84 35.87 18.78
CA ALA A 175 29.26 35.86 18.43
C ALA A 175 29.71 37.07 17.60
N SER A 176 28.77 37.95 17.24
CA SER A 176 29.01 39.17 16.45
C SER A 176 28.90 40.47 17.29
N VAL A 177 28.75 40.32 18.61
CA VAL A 177 28.76 41.37 19.64
C VAL A 177 30.02 41.22 20.49
#